data_AF-A0A846TC28-F1
#
_entry.id   AF-A0A846TC28-F1
#
_cell.length_a   1.000
_cell.length_b   1.000
_cell.length_c   1.000
_cell.angle_alpha   90.00
_cell.angle_beta   90.00
_cell.angle_gamma   90.00
#
_symmetry.space_group_name_H-M   'P 1'
#
loop_
_entity.id
_entity.type
_entity.pdbx_description
1 polymer ?
#
loop_
_entity_poly.entity_id
_entity_poly.type
_entity_poly.pdbx_seq_one_letter_code
_entity_poly.pdbx_strand_id
1 'polypeptide(L)'
;MLPPIQEPAAASQPWIVFAICANRDGYVPTHNQRFAQPLTGDPARDLVGNRTKRIFNDRVGRSVGAHTDPYRLQVYRRDTGEIMFDLSVPIFVNGKHWGGFRVGYALA
;
A
#
# COMPACT_ATOMS: atom_id res chain seq x y z
N MET A 1 11.13 8.50 -7.86
CA MET A 1 11.44 7.07 -8.08
C MET A 1 10.22 6.16 -7.93
N LEU A 2 9.38 6.30 -6.90
CA LEU A 2 8.28 5.36 -6.65
C LEU A 2 7.11 5.38 -7.66
N PRO A 3 6.55 6.54 -8.07
CA PRO A 3 5.39 6.53 -8.98
C PRO A 3 5.62 5.77 -10.31
N PRO A 4 6.79 5.88 -10.97
CA PRO A 4 7.10 5.05 -12.15
C PRO A 4 7.05 3.52 -11.93
N ILE A 5 7.11 3.03 -10.69
CA ILE A 5 6.98 1.60 -10.33
C ILE A 5 5.54 1.30 -9.89
N GLN A 6 4.95 2.19 -9.11
CA GLN A 6 3.62 2.02 -8.50
C GLN A 6 2.50 2.11 -9.54
N GLU A 7 2.52 3.12 -10.42
CA GLU A 7 1.42 3.36 -11.36
C GLU A 7 1.25 2.23 -12.39
N PRO A 8 2.32 1.70 -13.04
CA PRO A 8 2.14 0.60 -13.97
C PRO A 8 1.61 -0.67 -13.30
N ALA A 9 2.05 -0.97 -12.07
CA ALA A 9 1.54 -2.09 -11.31
C ALA A 9 0.06 -1.91 -10.95
N ALA A 10 -0.33 -0.72 -10.48
CA ALA A 10 -1.72 -0.42 -10.16
C ALA A 10 -2.65 -0.44 -11.39
N ALA A 11 -2.15 0.01 -12.55
CA ALA A 11 -2.91 0.05 -13.80
C ALA A 11 -2.92 -1.29 -14.55
N SER A 12 -2.12 -2.27 -14.12
CA SER A 12 -1.97 -3.54 -14.85
C SER A 12 -3.26 -4.36 -14.91
N GLN A 13 -4.15 -4.17 -13.93
CA GLN A 13 -5.44 -4.85 -13.85
C GLN A 13 -6.49 -3.92 -13.23
N PRO A 14 -7.74 -3.90 -13.73
CA PRO A 14 -8.77 -2.99 -13.24
C PRO A 14 -9.20 -3.26 -11.79
N TRP A 15 -8.97 -4.47 -11.30
CA TRP A 15 -9.30 -4.89 -9.93
C TRP A 15 -8.20 -4.53 -8.90
N ILE A 16 -7.04 -4.04 -9.34
CA ILE A 16 -6.01 -3.51 -8.43
C ILE A 16 -6.37 -2.08 -8.04
N VAL A 17 -6.55 -1.86 -6.74
CA VAL A 17 -6.95 -0.57 -6.19
C VAL A 17 -5.73 0.33 -5.94
N PHE A 18 -4.61 -0.26 -5.50
CA PHE A 18 -3.35 0.44 -5.27
C PHE A 18 -2.14 -0.47 -5.37
N ALA A 19 -0.97 0.13 -5.62
CA ALA A 19 0.34 -0.49 -5.48
C ALA A 19 1.28 0.49 -4.74
N ILE A 20 1.89 0.08 -3.64
CA ILE A 20 2.71 0.97 -2.78
C ILE A 20 3.87 0.24 -2.11
N CYS A 21 4.85 1.01 -1.62
CA CYS A 21 5.90 0.51 -0.75
C CYS A 21 5.65 0.95 0.70
N ALA A 22 5.94 0.08 1.66
CA ALA A 22 5.98 0.41 3.08
C ALA A 22 7.33 0.01 3.68
N ASN A 23 7.89 0.82 4.59
CA ASN A 23 9.03 0.39 5.39
C ASN A 23 8.62 -0.65 6.45
N ARG A 24 9.60 -1.18 7.19
CA ARG A 24 9.39 -2.19 8.25
C ARG A 24 8.41 -1.80 9.36
N ASP A 25 8.18 -0.52 9.57
CA ASP A 25 7.27 0.01 10.60
C ASP A 25 5.86 0.30 10.05
N GLY A 26 5.63 0.05 8.75
CA GLY A 26 4.37 0.34 8.07
C GLY A 26 4.28 1.77 7.50
N TYR A 27 5.38 2.53 7.47
CA TYR A 27 5.43 3.87 6.90
C TYR A 27 5.44 3.83 5.37
N VAL A 28 4.48 4.52 4.75
CA VAL A 28 4.35 4.66 3.30
C VAL A 28 4.84 6.05 2.87
N PRO A 29 6.06 6.17 2.31
CA PRO A 29 6.61 7.48 1.94
C PRO A 29 5.94 8.09 0.71
N THR A 30 5.38 7.28 -0.18
CA THR A 30 4.64 7.72 -1.37
C THR A 30 3.56 6.69 -1.67
N HIS A 31 2.31 7.14 -1.74
CA HIS A 31 1.19 6.35 -2.22
C HIS A 31 1.03 6.53 -3.74
N ASN A 32 0.37 5.60 -4.45
CA ASN A 32 0.01 5.81 -5.85
C ASN A 32 -0.89 7.05 -6.02
N GLN A 33 -0.84 7.67 -7.20
CA GLN A 33 -1.37 9.00 -7.52
C GLN A 33 -2.82 9.20 -7.08
N ARG A 34 -3.67 8.17 -7.25
CA ARG A 34 -5.07 8.19 -6.81
C ARG A 34 -5.24 8.61 -5.34
N PHE A 35 -4.31 8.22 -4.47
CA PHE A 35 -4.33 8.53 -3.04
C PHE A 35 -3.14 9.42 -2.62
N ALA A 36 -2.58 10.19 -3.55
CA ALA A 36 -1.53 11.16 -3.28
C ALA A 36 -1.94 12.57 -3.74
N GLN A 37 -3.23 12.89 -3.64
CA GLN A 37 -3.77 14.20 -4.03
C GLN A 37 -3.24 15.32 -3.13
N PRO A 38 -3.08 16.57 -3.61
CA PRO A 38 -2.73 17.70 -2.76
C PRO A 38 -3.69 17.85 -1.57
N LEU A 39 -3.17 18.27 -0.42
CA LEU A 39 -4.02 18.57 0.73
C LEU A 39 -4.90 19.77 0.43
N THR A 40 -6.16 19.64 0.80
CA THR A 40 -7.21 20.64 0.57
C THR A 40 -7.50 21.47 1.82
N GLY A 41 -7.09 20.97 2.99
CA GLY A 41 -7.44 21.56 4.30
C GLY A 41 -8.77 21.07 4.84
N ASP A 42 -9.55 20.32 4.06
CA ASP A 42 -10.75 19.61 4.50
C ASP A 42 -10.35 18.21 5.00
N PRO A 43 -10.45 17.94 6.32
CA PRO A 43 -10.01 16.66 6.87
C PRO A 43 -10.70 15.45 6.26
N ALA A 44 -11.98 15.55 5.86
CA ALA A 44 -12.71 14.42 5.30
C ALA A 44 -12.20 14.08 3.90
N ARG A 45 -11.92 15.09 3.07
CA ARG A 45 -11.30 14.89 1.74
C ARG A 45 -9.86 14.40 1.85
N ASP A 46 -9.07 15.01 2.73
CA ASP A 46 -7.65 14.69 2.87
C ASP A 46 -7.45 13.28 3.46
N LEU A 47 -8.36 12.82 4.33
CA LEU A 47 -8.34 11.48 4.89
C LEU A 47 -8.36 10.39 3.80
N VAL A 48 -9.17 10.58 2.75
CA VAL A 48 -9.35 9.60 1.66
C VAL A 48 -8.45 9.89 0.46
N GLY A 49 -8.22 11.16 0.11
CA GLY A 49 -7.51 11.58 -1.10
C GLY A 49 -6.00 11.65 -0.97
N ASN A 50 -5.46 11.81 0.25
CA ASN A 50 -4.03 11.89 0.50
C ASN A 50 -3.59 10.93 1.60
N ARG A 51 -3.18 9.73 1.20
CA ARG A 51 -2.69 8.67 2.08
C ARG A 51 -1.17 8.50 2.02
N THR A 52 -0.45 9.49 1.48
CA THR A 52 1.01 9.51 1.49
C THR A 52 1.56 9.92 2.86
N LYS A 53 2.81 9.59 3.16
CA LYS A 53 3.49 9.93 4.43
C LYS A 53 2.76 9.44 5.68
N ARG A 54 2.02 8.33 5.58
CA ARG A 54 1.27 7.74 6.70
C ARG A 54 1.92 6.47 7.21
N ILE A 55 1.75 6.21 8.50
CA ILE A 55 2.08 4.93 9.12
C ILE A 55 0.80 4.10 9.20
N PHE A 56 0.81 2.92 8.56
CA PHE A 56 -0.25 1.93 8.66
C PHE A 56 0.12 0.93 9.76
N ASN A 57 -0.26 1.27 10.99
CA ASN A 57 0.10 0.52 12.19
C ASN A 57 -0.88 -0.62 12.52
N ASP A 58 -1.90 -0.85 11.70
CA ASP A 58 -2.76 -2.01 11.81
C ASP A 58 -2.00 -3.31 11.47
N ARG A 59 -2.58 -4.45 11.84
CA ARG A 59 -1.94 -5.77 11.66
C ARG A 59 -1.51 -6.01 10.21
N VAL A 60 -2.35 -5.66 9.24
CA VAL A 60 -2.10 -5.89 7.82
C VAL A 60 -1.02 -4.94 7.32
N GLY A 61 -1.17 -3.64 7.61
CA GLY A 61 -0.24 -2.58 7.21
C GLY A 61 1.18 -2.80 7.72
N ARG A 62 1.34 -3.12 9.01
CA ARG A 62 2.65 -3.39 9.60
C ARG A 62 3.29 -4.66 9.02
N SER A 63 2.48 -5.70 8.83
CA SER A 63 2.93 -6.99 8.32
C SER A 63 3.61 -6.86 6.95
N VAL A 64 3.09 -6.03 6.03
CA VAL A 64 3.64 -5.82 4.68
C VAL A 64 5.12 -5.50 4.68
N GLY A 65 5.54 -4.54 5.50
CA GLY A 65 6.94 -4.10 5.50
C GLY A 65 7.84 -4.94 6.39
N ALA A 66 7.26 -5.72 7.31
CA ALA A 66 8.01 -6.43 8.34
C ALA A 66 8.38 -7.87 7.95
N HIS A 67 7.62 -8.50 7.04
CA HIS A 67 7.81 -9.90 6.68
C HIS A 67 8.96 -10.11 5.68
N THR A 68 9.52 -11.32 5.68
CA THR A 68 10.57 -11.75 4.75
C THR A 68 10.19 -13.03 4.00
N ASP A 69 8.90 -13.38 4.00
CA ASP A 69 8.40 -14.52 3.24
C ASP A 69 8.47 -14.20 1.73
N PRO A 70 8.61 -15.20 0.83
CA PRO A 70 8.67 -14.94 -0.61
C PRO A 70 7.50 -14.09 -1.12
N TYR A 71 6.31 -14.30 -0.54
CA TYR A 71 5.14 -13.46 -0.66
C TYR A 71 4.24 -13.64 0.56
N ARG A 72 3.35 -12.68 0.80
CA ARG A 72 2.33 -12.76 1.84
C ARG A 72 0.99 -12.25 1.34
N LEU A 73 -0.03 -13.09 1.42
CA LEU A 73 -1.42 -12.74 1.13
C LEU A 73 -2.18 -12.55 2.44
N GLN A 74 -2.83 -11.40 2.61
CA GLN A 74 -3.67 -11.08 3.75
C GLN A 74 -5.06 -10.70 3.24
N VAL A 75 -6.10 -11.12 3.95
CA VAL A 75 -7.48 -10.76 3.63
C VAL A 75 -8.02 -9.93 4.78
N TYR A 76 -8.62 -8.79 4.47
CA TYR A 76 -9.27 -7.96 5.48
C TYR A 76 -10.53 -7.31 4.93
N ARG A 77 -11.48 -7.04 5.82
CA ARG A 77 -12.70 -6.31 5.47
C ARG A 77 -12.45 -4.82 5.65
N ARG A 78 -12.83 -4.02 4.65
CA ARG A 78 -12.90 -2.56 4.79
C ARG A 78 -14.17 -2.19 5.56
N ASP A 79 -14.21 -0.95 6.05
CA ASP A 79 -15.38 -0.39 6.74
C ASP A 79 -16.64 -0.38 5.85
N THR A 80 -16.46 -0.44 4.52
CA THR A 80 -17.52 -0.58 3.51
C THR A 80 -18.11 -1.98 3.40
N GLY A 81 -17.57 -2.97 4.11
CA GLY A 81 -17.95 -4.39 4.00
C GLY A 81 -17.24 -5.14 2.86
N GLU A 82 -16.55 -4.41 1.98
CA GLU A 82 -15.76 -4.97 0.88
C GLU A 82 -14.60 -5.82 1.41
N ILE A 83 -14.43 -7.01 0.83
CA ILE A 83 -13.26 -7.85 1.07
C ILE A 83 -12.10 -7.32 0.22
N MET A 84 -11.01 -6.98 0.89
CA MET A 84 -9.77 -6.57 0.26
C MET A 84 -8.72 -7.66 0.45
N PHE A 85 -8.05 -7.99 -0.65
CA PHE A 85 -6.86 -8.82 -0.65
C PHE A 85 -5.64 -7.91 -0.70
N ASP A 86 -4.68 -8.22 0.16
CA ASP A 86 -3.38 -7.56 0.24
C ASP A 86 -2.29 -8.57 -0.07
N LEU A 87 -1.65 -8.43 -1.22
CA LEU A 87 -0.51 -9.25 -1.62
C LEU A 87 0.76 -8.42 -1.50
N SER A 88 1.77 -8.94 -0.81
CA SER A 88 3.04 -8.24 -0.62
C SER A 88 4.26 -9.13 -0.79
N VAL A 89 5.36 -8.52 -1.20
CA VAL A 89 6.69 -9.13 -1.34
C VAL A 89 7.74 -8.26 -0.66
N PRO A 90 8.80 -8.83 -0.07
CA PRO A 90 9.83 -8.08 0.63
C PRO A 90 10.75 -7.33 -0.36
N ILE A 91 11.21 -6.15 0.05
CA ILE A 91 12.17 -5.31 -0.67
C ILE A 91 13.51 -5.42 0.06
N PHE A 92 14.52 -5.92 -0.66
CA PHE A 92 15.90 -5.95 -0.22
C PHE A 92 16.75 -4.99 -1.03
N VAL A 93 17.64 -4.26 -0.35
CA VAL A 93 18.65 -3.40 -0.99
C VAL A 93 19.99 -3.82 -0.41
N ASN A 94 20.92 -4.25 -1.27
CA ASN A 94 22.23 -4.78 -0.88
C ASN A 94 22.14 -5.87 0.20
N GLY A 95 21.20 -6.81 0.04
CA GLY A 95 20.96 -7.90 0.99
C GLY A 95 20.28 -7.51 2.30
N LYS A 96 20.01 -6.21 2.54
CA LYS A 96 19.32 -5.73 3.74
C LYS A 96 17.83 -5.56 3.48
N HIS A 97 16.98 -6.09 4.36
CA HIS A 97 15.54 -5.90 4.32
C HIS A 97 15.16 -4.44 4.65
N TRP A 98 14.49 -3.76 3.72
CA TRP A 98 14.08 -2.36 3.85
C TRP A 98 12.58 -2.17 4.10
N GLY A 99 11.76 -3.11 3.67
CA GLY A 99 10.32 -3.00 3.70
C GLY A 99 9.66 -3.94 2.71
N GLY A 100 8.45 -3.62 2.27
CA GLY A 100 7.68 -4.45 1.34
C GLY A 100 7.01 -3.63 0.25
N PHE A 101 6.85 -4.25 -0.92
CA PHE A 101 5.96 -3.78 -1.97
C PHE A 101 4.65 -4.53 -1.83
N ARG A 102 3.52 -3.81 -1.90
CA ARG A 102 2.18 -4.40 -1.79
C ARG A 102 1.26 -3.93 -2.91
N VAL A 103 0.34 -4.82 -3.29
CA VAL A 103 -0.85 -4.49 -4.08
C VAL A 103 -2.09 -4.82 -3.28
N GLY A 104 -3.03 -3.89 -3.25
CA GLY A 104 -4.36 -4.10 -2.69
C GLY A 104 -5.36 -4.28 -3.82
N TYR A 105 -6.12 -5.37 -3.81
CA TYR A 105 -7.14 -5.65 -4.82
C TYR A 105 -8.44 -6.15 -4.23
N ALA A 106 -9.54 -5.89 -4.94
CA ALA A 106 -10.85 -6.40 -4.65
C ALA A 106 -11.29 -7.30 -5.81
N LEU A 107 -11.84 -8.47 -5.50
CA LEU A 107 -12.48 -9.31 -6.50
C LEU A 107 -13.91 -8.81 -6.67
N ALA A 108 -14.30 -8.55 -7.92
CA ALA A 108 -15.67 -8.22 -8.31
C ALA A 108 -16.52 -9.48 -8.37
#